data_AF-A0A4Q7FR07-F1
#
_entry.id   AF-A0A4Q7FR07-F1
#
_cell.length_a   1.000
_cell.length_b   1.000
_cell.length_c   1.000
_cell.angle_alpha   90.00
_cell.angle_beta   90.00
_cell.angle_gamma   90.00
#
_symmetry.space_group_name_H-M   'P 1'
#
loop_
_entity.id
_entity.type
_entity.pdbx_description
1 polymer ?
#
loop_
_entity_poly.entity_id
_entity_poly.type
_entity_poly.pdbx_seq_one_letter_code
_entity_poly.pdbx_strand_id
1 'polypeptide(L)'
;MRPKERRDSGQADLLRSRLDAIIDMDHALVQLSRTIDWAFLEQKFGAVYEDKPGRPPLPTRLMAGLAILKHTYDLSDEVLRERWVENPYYQFFCGEEFF
;
A
#
# COMPACT_ATOMS: atom_id res chain seq x y z
N MET A 1 -12.61 9.79 10.89
CA MET A 1 -12.71 8.33 10.70
C MET A 1 -11.30 7.80 10.65
N ARG A 2 -10.98 6.70 11.34
CA ARG A 2 -9.69 6.02 11.11
C ARG A 2 -9.64 5.46 9.69
N PRO A 3 -8.47 5.45 9.03
CA PRO A 3 -8.27 4.69 7.81
C PRO A 3 -8.73 3.25 8.03
N LYS A 4 -9.45 2.71 7.04
CA LYS A 4 -9.77 1.29 7.05
C LYS A 4 -8.65 0.57 6.32
N GLU A 5 -8.03 -0.40 6.98
CA GLU A 5 -7.21 -1.39 6.30
C GLU A 5 -8.05 -2.09 5.24
N ARG A 6 -7.45 -2.27 4.05
CA ARG A 6 -7.95 -3.26 3.11
C ARG A 6 -7.59 -4.62 3.70
N ARG A 7 -8.61 -5.35 4.15
CA ARG A 7 -8.48 -6.72 4.65
C ARG A 7 -8.67 -7.67 3.50
N ASP A 8 -7.86 -8.74 3.49
CA ASP A 8 -7.99 -9.86 2.56
C ASP A 8 -9.44 -10.33 2.57
N SER A 9 -10.15 -10.05 1.48
CA SER A 9 -11.56 -10.42 1.37
C SER A 9 -11.72 -11.93 1.22
N GLY A 10 -10.64 -12.68 0.97
CA GLY A 10 -10.67 -14.11 0.66
C GLY A 10 -11.46 -14.45 -0.62
N GLN A 11 -12.11 -13.46 -1.23
CA GLN A 11 -12.78 -13.56 -2.50
C GLN A 11 -11.72 -13.41 -3.58
N ALA A 12 -11.45 -14.51 -4.29
CA ALA A 12 -10.86 -14.43 -5.61
C ALA A 12 -11.85 -13.66 -6.49
N ASP A 13 -11.61 -12.37 -6.69
CA ASP A 13 -12.29 -11.63 -7.73
C ASP A 13 -11.86 -12.27 -9.06
N LEU A 14 -12.74 -13.09 -9.65
CA LEU A 14 -12.43 -13.97 -10.80
C LEU A 14 -11.86 -13.23 -12.02
N LEU A 15 -11.99 -11.90 -12.03
CA LEU A 15 -11.60 -11.02 -13.12
C LEU A 15 -10.32 -10.22 -12.85
N ARG A 16 -9.81 -10.20 -11.61
CA ARG A 16 -8.63 -9.42 -11.23
C ARG A 16 -7.46 -10.33 -10.83
N SER A 17 -6.29 -10.04 -11.37
CA SER A 17 -5.07 -10.77 -11.01
C SER A 17 -4.66 -10.41 -9.59
N ARG A 18 -4.67 -11.39 -8.68
CA ARG A 18 -4.09 -11.22 -7.35
C ARG A 18 -2.59 -10.94 -7.49
N LEU A 19 -2.11 -9.92 -6.78
CA LEU A 19 -0.71 -9.49 -6.86
C LEU A 19 0.24 -10.61 -6.43
N ASP A 20 -0.09 -11.34 -5.36
CA ASP A 20 0.69 -12.48 -4.85
C ASP A 20 0.82 -13.66 -5.82
N ALA A 21 -0.02 -13.71 -6.85
CA ALA A 21 0.03 -14.74 -7.89
C ALA A 21 0.82 -14.33 -9.14
N ILE A 22 1.12 -13.04 -9.31
CA ILE A 22 1.78 -12.50 -10.53
C ILE A 22 3.15 -11.88 -10.27
N ILE A 23 3.55 -11.71 -9.01
CA ILE A 23 4.84 -11.18 -8.62
C ILE A 23 5.73 -12.26 -8.01
N ASP A 24 7.05 -12.07 -8.10
CA ASP A 24 8.00 -12.89 -7.35
C ASP A 24 7.94 -12.54 -5.86
N MET A 25 7.55 -13.52 -5.02
CA MET A 25 7.44 -13.31 -3.58
C MET A 25 8.80 -13.20 -2.87
N ASP A 26 9.90 -13.53 -3.55
CA ASP A 26 11.28 -13.35 -3.07
C ASP A 26 11.88 -12.01 -3.50
N HIS A 27 11.13 -11.20 -4.26
CA HIS A 27 11.56 -9.85 -4.65
C HIS A 27 11.81 -8.95 -3.43
N ALA A 28 12.85 -8.11 -3.50
CA ALA A 28 13.32 -7.28 -2.39
C ALA A 28 12.22 -6.40 -1.78
N LEU A 29 11.34 -5.79 -2.59
CA LEU A 29 10.22 -4.99 -2.08
C LEU A 29 9.16 -5.85 -1.37
N VAL A 30 8.92 -7.07 -1.83
CA VAL A 30 7.98 -7.98 -1.16
C VAL A 30 8.53 -8.36 0.22
N GLN A 31 9.81 -8.72 0.28
CA GLN A 31 10.49 -9.03 1.54
C GLN A 31 10.51 -7.83 2.48
N LEU A 32 10.83 -6.63 1.99
CA LEU A 32 10.76 -5.40 2.77
C LEU A 32 9.35 -5.12 3.29
N SER A 33 8.30 -5.35 2.49
CA SER A 33 6.93 -5.17 2.96
C SER A 33 6.56 -6.14 4.09
N ARG A 34 7.17 -7.31 4.16
CA ARG A 34 6.92 -8.29 5.24
C ARG A 34 7.67 -7.96 6.53
N THR A 35 8.76 -7.21 6.45
CA THR A 35 9.56 -6.83 7.62
C THR A 35 9.09 -5.55 8.29
N ILE A 36 8.38 -4.67 7.58
CA ILE A 36 7.82 -3.45 8.14
C ILE A 36 6.63 -3.79 9.04
N ASP A 37 6.65 -3.29 10.28
CA ASP A 37 5.50 -3.33 11.19
C ASP A 37 4.46 -2.28 10.78
N TRP A 38 3.58 -2.65 9.85
CA TRP A 38 2.52 -1.78 9.36
C TRP A 38 1.49 -1.45 10.44
N ALA A 39 1.24 -2.36 11.38
CA ALA A 39 0.28 -2.15 12.46
C ALA A 39 0.76 -1.05 13.43
N PHE A 40 2.07 -1.00 13.70
CA PHE A 40 2.68 0.11 14.44
C PHE A 40 2.48 1.46 13.74
N LEU A 41 2.70 1.52 12.43
CA LEU A 41 2.49 2.74 11.64
C LEU A 41 1.01 3.15 11.64
N GLU A 42 0.09 2.21 11.41
CA GLU A 42 -1.36 2.41 11.49
C GLU A 42 -1.76 2.96 12.86
N GLN A 43 -1.21 2.44 13.96
CA GLN A 43 -1.51 2.93 15.31
C GLN A 43 -1.00 4.36 15.53
N LYS A 44 0.23 4.66 15.11
CA LYS A 44 0.85 5.98 15.31
C LYS A 44 0.20 7.05 14.45
N PHE A 45 -0.03 6.78 13.17
CA PHE A 45 -0.66 7.74 12.26
C PHE A 45 -2.19 7.75 12.41
N GLY A 46 -2.80 6.64 12.79
CA GLY A 46 -4.23 6.52 13.11
C GLY A 46 -4.69 7.51 14.18
N ALA A 47 -3.80 7.84 15.14
CA ALA A 47 -4.09 8.76 16.25
C ALA A 47 -4.26 10.23 15.82
N VAL A 48 -3.72 10.63 14.67
CA VAL A 48 -3.83 12.02 14.18
C VAL A 48 -5.02 12.25 13.23
N TYR A 49 -5.74 11.20 12.86
CA TYR A 49 -6.96 11.34 12.07
C TYR A 49 -8.14 11.73 12.97
N GLU A 50 -8.74 12.88 12.66
CA GLU A 50 -9.92 13.36 13.37
C GLU A 50 -11.21 12.68 12.86
N ASP A 51 -12.16 12.42 13.76
CA ASP A 51 -13.51 11.96 13.43
C ASP A 51 -14.41 13.12 12.95
N LYS A 52 -13.96 13.81 11.90
CA LYS A 52 -14.74 14.84 11.23
C LYS A 52 -15.50 14.27 10.02
N PRO A 53 -16.71 14.80 9.71
CA PRO A 53 -17.40 14.50 8.47
C PRO A 53 -16.56 14.93 7.26
N GLY A 54 -16.41 14.06 6.26
CA GLY A 54 -15.60 14.35 5.08
C GLY A 54 -15.20 13.10 4.30
N ARG A 55 -14.27 13.27 3.34
CA ARG A 55 -13.71 12.14 2.58
C ARG A 55 -12.96 11.21 3.55
N PRO A 56 -13.24 9.89 3.53
CA PRO A 56 -12.49 8.92 4.33
C PRO A 56 -10.99 9.03 4.02
N PRO A 57 -10.12 8.97 5.04
CA PRO A 57 -8.70 8.98 4.79
C PRO A 57 -8.27 7.72 4.03
N LEU A 58 -7.22 7.87 3.23
CA LEU A 58 -6.57 6.75 2.54
C LEU A 58 -5.92 5.80 3.57
N PRO A 59 -5.78 4.49 3.24
CA PRO A 59 -5.08 3.54 4.11
C PRO A 59 -3.67 4.01 4.47
N THR A 60 -3.27 3.84 5.73
CA THR A 60 -1.95 4.29 6.20
C THR A 60 -0.82 3.59 5.45
N ARG A 61 -0.95 2.28 5.18
CA ARG A 61 0.04 1.53 4.39
C ARG A 61 0.26 2.09 2.98
N LEU A 62 -0.80 2.56 2.31
CA LEU A 62 -0.67 3.19 0.99
C LEU A 62 0.16 4.47 1.09
N MET A 63 -0.19 5.35 2.01
CA MET A 63 0.49 6.64 2.17
C MET A 63 1.96 6.47 2.59
N ALA A 64 2.21 5.61 3.59
CA ALA A 64 3.56 5.31 4.05
C ALA A 64 4.40 4.59 2.98
N GLY A 65 3.80 3.63 2.27
CA GLY A 65 4.45 2.90 1.19
C GLY A 65 4.90 3.82 0.05
N LEU A 66 4.02 4.72 -0.39
CA LEU A 66 4.35 5.73 -1.40
C LEU A 66 5.49 6.65 -0.94
N ALA A 67 5.47 7.12 0.31
CA ALA A 67 6.54 7.95 0.85
C ALA A 67 7.90 7.21 0.88
N ILE A 68 7.90 5.95 1.32
CA ILE A 68 9.11 5.11 1.32
C ILE A 68 9.64 4.91 -0.10
N LEU A 69 8.78 4.57 -1.07
CA LEU A 69 9.18 4.36 -2.46
C LEU A 69 9.73 5.65 -3.08
N LYS A 70 9.07 6.78 -2.83
CA LYS A 70 9.51 8.11 -3.29
C LYS A 70 10.95 8.40 -2.87
N HIS A 71 11.25 8.22 -1.58
CA HIS A 71 12.56 8.54 -1.02
C HIS A 71 13.61 7.48 -1.34
N THR A 72 13.24 6.21 -1.42
CA THR A 72 14.16 5.10 -1.74
C THR A 72 14.71 5.20 -3.16
N TYR A 73 13.88 5.66 -4.10
CA TYR A 73 14.22 5.74 -5.52
C TYR A 73 14.38 7.17 -6.05
N ASP A 74 14.41 8.17 -5.16
CA ASP A 74 14.55 9.60 -5.49
C ASP A 74 13.56 10.08 -6.57
N LEU A 75 12.27 9.79 -6.37
CA LEU A 75 11.22 10.05 -7.36
C LEU A 75 10.48 11.37 -7.06
N SER A 76 10.04 12.05 -8.12
CA SER A 76 9.00 13.08 -7.99
C SER A 76 7.62 12.41 -7.78
N ASP A 77 6.62 13.20 -7.38
CA ASP A 77 5.26 12.69 -7.18
C ASP A 77 4.62 12.22 -8.50
N GLU A 78 4.92 12.91 -9.60
CA GLU A 78 4.43 12.57 -10.94
C GLU A 78 5.00 11.24 -11.41
N VAL A 79 6.33 11.06 -11.27
CA VAL A 79 7.03 9.83 -11.67
C VAL A 79 6.62 8.66 -10.78
N LEU A 80 6.49 8.90 -9.47
CA LEU A 80 6.02 7.87 -8.53
C LEU A 80 4.63 7.37 -8.94
N ARG A 81 3.70 8.28 -9.23
CA ARG A 81 2.35 7.93 -9.65
C ARG A 81 2.36 7.11 -10.94
N GLU A 82 3.12 7.52 -11.95
CA GLU A 82 3.22 6.81 -13.22
C GLU A 82 3.78 5.39 -13.02
N ARG A 83 4.88 5.25 -12.28
CA ARG A 83 5.46 3.94 -11.97
C ARG A 83 4.54 3.06 -11.13
N TRP A 84 3.80 3.65 -10.19
CA TRP A 84 2.91 2.88 -9.32
C TRP A 84 1.75 2.25 -10.11
N VAL A 85 1.22 2.95 -11.10
CA VAL A 85 0.14 2.41 -11.97
C VAL A 85 0.60 1.18 -12.75
N GLU A 86 1.85 1.17 -13.20
CA GLU A 86 2.38 0.11 -14.07
C GLU A 86 3.11 -1.02 -13.31
N ASN A 87 3.43 -0.83 -12.03
CA ASN A 87 4.32 -1.73 -11.29
C ASN A 87 3.59 -2.50 -10.17
N PRO A 88 3.34 -3.82 -10.34
CA PRO A 88 2.63 -4.63 -9.34
C PRO A 88 3.42 -4.75 -8.02
N TYR A 89 4.75 -4.65 -8.03
CA TYR A 89 5.54 -4.65 -6.80
C TYR A 89 5.33 -3.38 -5.97
N TYR A 90 5.14 -2.22 -6.62
CA TYR A 90 4.86 -0.96 -5.92
C TYR A 90 3.46 -0.98 -5.30
N GLN A 91 2.48 -1.52 -6.02
CA GLN A 91 1.11 -1.69 -5.54
C GLN A 91 1.07 -2.67 -4.34
N PHE A 92 1.72 -3.83 -4.46
CA PHE A 92 1.82 -4.81 -3.39
C PHE A 92 2.51 -4.23 -2.14
N PHE A 93 3.62 -3.51 -2.33
CA PHE A 93 4.33 -2.85 -1.23
C PHE A 93 3.40 -1.90 -0.46
N CYS A 94 2.61 -1.12 -1.19
CA CYS A 94 1.61 -0.19 -0.67
C CYS A 94 0.34 -0.84 -0.09
N GLY A 95 0.21 -2.17 -0.15
CA GLY A 95 -0.90 -2.91 0.44
C GLY A 95 -2.11 -3.11 -0.48
N GLU A 96 -1.94 -2.95 -1.79
CA GLU A 96 -2.94 -3.44 -2.74
C GLU A 96 -2.89 -4.98 -2.80
N GLU A 97 -4.03 -5.61 -3.10
CA GLU A 97 -4.17 -7.07 -3.21
C GLU A 97 -4.30 -7.54 -4.66
N PHE A 98 -4.80 -6.66 -5.52
CA PHE A 98 -5.09 -6.92 -6.92
C PHE A 98 -4.42 -5.84 -7.78
N PHE A 99 -3.97 -6.24 -8.96
CA PHE A 99 -3.46 -5.34 -9.99
C PHE A 99 -4.60 -4.74 -10.81
#